data_AF-R5M961-F1
#
_entry.id   AF-R5M961-F1
#
_cell.length_a   1.000
_cell.length_b   1.000
_cell.length_c   1.000
_cell.angle_alpha   90.00
_cell.angle_beta   90.00
_cell.angle_gamma   90.00
#
_symmetry.space_group_name_H-M   'P 1'
#
loop_
_entity.id
_entity.type
_entity.pdbx_description
1 polymer ?
#
loop_
_entity_poly.entity_id
_entity_poly.type
_entity_poly.pdbx_seq_one_letter_code
_entity_poly.pdbx_strand_id
1 'polypeptide(L)'
;MRKKNKHNTPERITELSKCEIFVFGSNLEGHHYGGAARTAYEKFGAEWGVGDGPTGRCYAIPTMFRNIEDIRPYADKFVEYAKAHPQNRFLLTRVGCGIAGFKDIDMAKIFEDCINVPNITRPEGWGPWMIVSFQLEIKPRRETEEVPRVISDDILKSLCKKYSYQIGAGILDFVPYVGVRYVIDQNKFGYKRLGDFFFHNGQFYVWDTDDKWAAEHDQEAVLETFGDECFNRGYAHKVIFAGVNTRYRDSRGEYIYTGDVIGVKENGMSKPTCMALGTFKWSGKEDEYTFMLDNHTLDLKDCFRQKFNMTRVGTVFFRLDKDAPSVDVARRAHSFNMARSEENLVLMSTYTPNFDQEYWHYLALKILGAEYNWNK
;
A
#
# COMPACT_ATOMS: atom_id res chain seq x y z
N MET A 1 9.86 17.64 -6.35
CA MET A 1 8.72 18.27 -5.63
C MET A 1 8.87 18.11 -4.12
N ARG A 2 8.60 19.14 -3.29
CA ARG A 2 8.55 19.00 -1.82
C ARG A 2 7.24 18.31 -1.41
N LYS A 3 7.32 17.19 -0.67
CA LYS A 3 6.13 16.51 -0.12
C LYS A 3 5.40 17.47 0.83
N LYS A 4 4.10 17.73 0.59
CA LYS A 4 3.25 18.46 1.53
C LYS A 4 2.99 17.55 2.73
N ASN A 5 3.10 18.07 3.96
CA ASN A 5 2.79 17.29 5.15
C ASN A 5 1.26 17.07 5.21
N LYS A 6 0.81 15.88 4.82
CA LYS A 6 -0.62 15.54 4.80
C LYS A 6 -1.19 15.17 6.18
N HIS A 7 -0.40 15.26 7.25
CA HIS A 7 -0.90 15.04 8.61
C HIS A 7 -1.42 16.31 9.27
N ASN A 8 -1.06 17.49 8.75
CA ASN A 8 -1.47 18.77 9.31
C ASN A 8 -2.55 19.43 8.47
N THR A 9 -3.60 19.89 9.14
CA THR A 9 -4.62 20.75 8.58
C THR A 9 -4.00 22.13 8.27
N PRO A 10 -4.14 22.67 7.05
CA PRO A 10 -3.72 24.03 6.74
C PRO A 10 -4.44 25.04 7.65
N GLU A 11 -3.74 26.07 8.12
CA GLU A 11 -4.32 27.10 9.01
C GLU A 11 -5.52 27.81 8.37
N ARG A 12 -5.42 28.09 7.06
CA ARG A 12 -6.49 28.71 6.28
C ARG A 12 -6.93 27.78 5.16
N ILE A 13 -8.19 27.38 5.20
CA ILE A 13 -8.83 26.53 4.19
C ILE A 13 -9.80 27.42 3.40
N THR A 14 -9.48 27.65 2.14
CA THR A 14 -10.30 28.48 1.23
C THR A 14 -11.08 27.66 0.22
N GLU A 15 -10.65 26.41 -0.01
CA GLU A 15 -11.21 25.46 -0.96
C GLU A 15 -11.01 24.04 -0.42
N LEU A 16 -11.81 23.09 -0.93
CA LEU A 16 -11.72 21.67 -0.60
C LEU A 16 -11.52 20.85 -1.89
N SER A 17 -10.47 20.04 -1.93
CA SER A 17 -10.29 18.97 -2.92
C SER A 17 -11.44 17.97 -2.82
N LYS A 18 -11.77 17.21 -3.86
CA LYS A 18 -12.95 16.31 -3.97
C LYS A 18 -13.12 15.36 -2.78
N CYS A 19 -12.03 14.83 -2.22
CA CYS A 19 -12.07 13.93 -1.08
C CYS A 19 -12.06 14.63 0.30
N GLU A 20 -11.80 15.95 0.36
CA GLU A 20 -11.70 16.67 1.62
C GLU A 20 -13.07 16.98 2.26
N ILE A 21 -13.09 16.86 3.59
CA ILE A 21 -14.21 17.20 4.47
C ILE A 21 -13.72 18.21 5.51
N PHE A 22 -14.38 19.37 5.58
CA PHE A 22 -14.03 20.42 6.54
C PHE A 22 -14.66 20.14 7.90
N VAL A 23 -13.84 19.93 8.94
CA VAL A 23 -14.34 19.61 10.29
C VAL A 23 -14.27 20.83 11.18
N PHE A 24 -15.41 21.25 11.72
CA PHE A 24 -15.56 22.54 12.40
C PHE A 24 -16.36 22.44 13.70
N GLY A 25 -16.12 23.40 14.60
CA GLY A 25 -16.91 23.54 15.84
C GLY A 25 -18.23 24.28 15.60
N SER A 26 -19.33 23.75 16.13
CA SER A 26 -20.68 24.30 16.06
C SER A 26 -21.33 24.43 17.45
N ASN A 27 -22.53 25.02 17.54
CA ASN A 27 -23.48 24.76 18.62
C ASN A 27 -24.45 23.65 18.22
N LEU A 28 -25.23 23.17 19.20
CA LEU A 28 -26.20 22.08 19.02
C LEU A 28 -27.31 22.45 18.05
N GLU A 29 -27.73 23.71 18.04
CA GLU A 29 -28.78 24.21 17.16
C GLU A 29 -28.31 24.44 15.72
N GLY A 30 -27.02 24.26 15.42
CA GLY A 30 -26.48 24.44 14.07
C GLY A 30 -26.55 25.88 13.55
N HIS A 31 -26.46 26.86 14.45
CA HIS A 31 -26.40 28.27 14.09
C HIS A 31 -24.96 28.71 13.78
N HIS A 32 -24.63 28.77 12.49
CA HIS A 32 -23.26 28.94 11.99
C HIS A 32 -22.87 30.42 11.78
N TYR A 33 -23.06 31.26 12.81
CA TYR A 33 -22.92 32.73 12.69
C TYR A 33 -21.49 33.26 12.53
N GLY A 34 -20.45 32.51 12.94
CA GLY A 34 -19.09 33.03 12.99
C GLY A 34 -17.97 32.01 12.78
N GLY A 35 -16.76 32.52 12.54
CA GLY A 35 -15.52 31.75 12.46
C GLY A 35 -15.55 30.60 11.44
N ALA A 36 -15.05 29.44 11.86
CA ALA A 36 -15.03 28.23 11.05
C ALA A 36 -16.44 27.75 10.65
N ALA A 37 -17.43 27.87 11.54
CA ALA A 37 -18.81 27.49 11.26
C ALA A 37 -19.42 28.33 10.12
N ARG A 38 -19.22 29.65 10.15
CA ARG A 38 -19.64 30.53 9.06
C ARG A 38 -18.97 30.18 7.74
N THR A 39 -17.67 29.86 7.78
CA THR A 39 -16.94 29.42 6.58
C THR A 39 -17.50 28.11 6.03
N ALA A 40 -17.81 27.14 6.90
CA ALA A 40 -18.43 25.88 6.52
C ALA A 40 -19.78 26.11 5.82
N TYR A 41 -20.63 26.96 6.38
CA TYR A 41 -21.93 27.33 5.81
C TYR A 41 -21.81 28.06 4.46
N GLU A 42 -21.04 29.15 4.42
CA GLU A 42 -20.98 30.03 3.24
C GLU A 42 -20.23 29.42 2.06
N LYS A 43 -19.27 28.51 2.31
CA LYS A 43 -18.35 28.02 1.25
C LYS A 43 -18.39 26.54 0.99
N PHE A 44 -18.67 25.72 2.00
CA PHE A 44 -18.52 24.27 1.92
C PHE A 44 -19.86 23.52 2.06
N GLY A 45 -20.96 24.27 2.14
CA GLY A 45 -22.32 23.75 2.07
C GLY A 45 -22.82 23.12 3.35
N ALA A 46 -22.24 23.43 4.51
CA ALA A 46 -22.85 23.05 5.79
C ALA A 46 -24.28 23.60 5.85
N GLU A 47 -25.23 22.78 6.28
CA GLU A 47 -26.64 23.13 6.33
C GLU A 47 -26.96 23.89 7.61
N TRP A 48 -27.77 24.94 7.49
CA TRP A 48 -28.25 25.68 8.65
C TRP A 48 -29.12 24.77 9.53
N GLY A 49 -28.91 24.78 10.84
CA GLY A 49 -29.65 23.91 11.76
C GLY A 49 -28.97 22.57 12.07
N VAL A 50 -27.86 22.24 11.39
CA VAL A 50 -27.13 20.98 11.62
C VAL A 50 -25.91 21.21 12.53
N GLY A 51 -26.07 20.94 13.82
CA GLY A 51 -25.02 21.16 14.83
C GLY A 51 -24.04 20.01 15.05
N ASP A 52 -24.39 18.80 14.64
CA ASP A 52 -23.66 17.56 14.91
C ASP A 52 -23.69 16.63 13.70
N GLY A 53 -22.51 16.14 13.28
CA GLY A 53 -22.37 15.11 12.27
C GLY A 53 -22.09 15.63 10.85
N PRO A 54 -22.21 14.77 9.82
CA PRO A 54 -21.92 15.14 8.44
C PRO A 54 -22.96 16.13 7.91
N THR A 55 -22.50 17.16 7.20
CA THR A 55 -23.35 18.19 6.58
C THR A 55 -22.63 18.84 5.40
N GLY A 56 -23.25 18.86 4.21
CA GLY A 56 -22.57 19.29 2.98
C GLY A 56 -21.22 18.59 2.77
N ARG A 57 -20.16 19.36 2.55
CA ARG A 57 -18.76 18.88 2.51
C ARG A 57 -18.03 19.12 3.84
N CYS A 58 -18.75 19.00 4.94
CA CYS A 58 -18.29 19.30 6.27
C CYS A 58 -18.71 18.24 7.30
N TYR A 59 -18.09 18.31 8.47
CA TYR A 59 -18.52 17.59 9.66
C TYR A 59 -18.58 18.57 10.85
N ALA A 60 -19.76 18.72 11.44
CA ALA A 60 -20.01 19.61 12.56
C ALA A 60 -19.76 18.88 13.89
N ILE A 61 -19.04 19.52 14.81
CA ILE A 61 -18.81 19.03 16.17
C ILE A 61 -19.35 20.07 17.15
N PRO A 62 -20.35 19.75 17.98
CA PRO A 62 -20.78 20.63 19.05
C PRO A 62 -19.64 20.96 20.02
N THR A 63 -19.36 22.25 20.20
CA THR A 63 -18.29 22.73 21.10
C THR A 63 -18.74 23.83 22.05
N MET A 64 -19.99 24.31 21.96
CA MET A 64 -20.49 25.41 22.79
C MET A 64 -21.00 24.90 24.15
N PHE A 65 -20.14 24.20 24.89
CA PHE A 65 -20.43 23.68 26.23
C PHE A 65 -19.67 24.44 27.31
N ARG A 66 -20.13 24.34 28.56
CA ARG A 66 -19.40 24.87 29.72
C ARG A 66 -18.25 23.96 30.13
N ASN A 67 -18.45 22.65 30.08
CA ASN A 67 -17.44 21.66 30.39
C ASN A 67 -16.86 21.10 29.10
N ILE A 68 -15.54 20.99 29.03
CA ILE A 68 -14.84 20.44 27.87
C ILE A 68 -15.17 18.95 27.67
N GLU A 69 -15.42 18.20 28.75
CA GLU A 69 -15.74 16.78 28.67
C GLU A 69 -17.07 16.50 27.96
N ASP A 70 -17.98 17.48 27.90
CA ASP A 70 -19.23 17.36 27.14
C ASP A 70 -18.99 17.26 25.62
N ILE A 71 -17.78 17.62 25.15
CA ILE A 71 -17.37 17.50 23.74
C ILE A 71 -16.94 16.06 23.39
N ARG A 72 -16.41 15.29 24.35
CA ARG A 72 -15.80 13.98 24.11
C ARG A 72 -16.69 13.01 23.34
N PRO A 73 -17.99 12.84 23.65
CA PRO A 73 -18.86 11.94 22.87
C PRO A 73 -18.95 12.31 21.39
N TYR A 74 -18.87 13.59 21.05
CA TYR A 74 -18.89 14.06 19.65
C TYR A 74 -17.54 13.87 18.95
N ALA A 75 -16.44 14.01 19.68
CA ALA A 75 -15.11 13.68 19.17
C ALA A 75 -14.99 12.18 18.87
N ASP A 76 -15.48 11.31 19.76
CA ASP A 76 -15.50 9.86 19.57
C ASP A 76 -16.36 9.47 18.38
N LYS A 77 -17.57 10.06 18.27
CA LYS A 77 -18.47 9.88 17.12
C LYS A 77 -17.81 10.31 15.81
N PHE A 78 -17.05 11.41 15.81
CA PHE A 78 -16.30 11.86 14.66
C PHE A 78 -15.19 10.87 14.25
N VAL A 79 -14.42 10.36 15.22
CA VAL A 79 -13.38 9.35 14.99
C VAL A 79 -13.96 8.10 14.32
N GLU A 80 -15.09 7.59 14.82
CA GLU A 80 -15.76 6.43 14.23
C GLU A 80 -16.30 6.74 12.83
N TYR A 81 -16.85 7.93 12.62
CA TYR A 81 -17.28 8.36 11.29
C TYR A 81 -16.10 8.40 10.30
N ALA A 82 -14.95 8.94 10.70
CA ALA A 82 -13.77 9.03 9.85
C ALA A 82 -13.23 7.65 9.46
N LYS A 83 -13.21 6.69 10.40
CA LYS A 83 -12.83 5.28 10.14
C LYS A 83 -13.77 4.61 9.14
N ALA A 84 -15.07 4.90 9.21
CA ALA A 84 -16.07 4.37 8.29
C ALA A 84 -16.02 5.00 6.88
N HIS A 85 -15.33 6.13 6.72
CA HIS A 85 -15.17 6.86 5.45
C HIS A 85 -13.70 6.99 5.04
N PRO A 86 -12.97 5.87 4.83
CA PRO A 86 -11.52 5.88 4.65
C PRO A 86 -11.06 6.59 3.38
N GLN A 87 -11.95 6.85 2.42
CA GLN A 87 -11.62 7.56 1.17
C GLN A 87 -11.71 9.09 1.30
N ASN A 88 -12.20 9.61 2.43
CA ASN A 88 -12.29 11.04 2.69
C ASN A 88 -11.14 11.52 3.55
N ARG A 89 -10.60 12.70 3.27
CA ARG A 89 -9.62 13.39 4.13
C ARG A 89 -10.32 14.41 5.01
N PHE A 90 -10.33 14.19 6.32
CA PHE A 90 -10.96 15.06 7.29
C PHE A 90 -9.98 16.12 7.78
N LEU A 91 -10.28 17.38 7.47
CA LEU A 91 -9.50 18.53 7.88
C LEU A 91 -9.96 19.02 9.26
N LEU A 92 -9.41 18.45 10.35
CA LEU A 92 -9.71 18.91 11.70
C LEU A 92 -9.14 20.31 11.91
N THR A 93 -10.02 21.30 12.01
CA THR A 93 -9.64 22.67 12.36
C THR A 93 -9.34 22.79 13.85
N ARG A 94 -8.96 23.98 14.33
CA ARG A 94 -8.84 24.29 15.77
C ARG A 94 -10.24 24.33 16.42
N VAL A 95 -10.96 23.21 16.35
CA VAL A 95 -12.31 22.99 16.86
C VAL A 95 -12.34 23.33 18.35
N GLY A 96 -13.29 24.17 18.77
CA GLY A 96 -13.41 24.63 20.16
C GLY A 96 -12.47 25.78 20.58
N CYS A 97 -11.41 26.08 19.83
CA CYS A 97 -10.39 27.08 20.23
C CYS A 97 -10.64 28.51 19.71
N GLY A 98 -11.72 28.72 18.96
CA GLY A 98 -12.15 30.04 18.49
C GLY A 98 -13.14 30.68 19.46
N ILE A 99 -14.41 30.77 19.02
CA ILE A 99 -15.49 31.43 19.76
C ILE A 99 -15.80 30.73 21.10
N ALA A 100 -15.69 29.39 21.15
CA ALA A 100 -15.93 28.62 22.38
C ALA A 100 -14.84 28.83 23.45
N GLY A 101 -13.64 29.29 23.06
CA GLY A 101 -12.61 29.75 24.00
C GLY A 101 -11.78 28.67 24.71
N PHE A 102 -11.86 27.39 24.30
CA PHE A 102 -11.02 26.34 24.86
C PHE A 102 -9.56 26.46 24.38
N LYS A 103 -8.61 25.99 25.19
CA LYS A 103 -7.18 26.01 24.82
C LYS A 103 -6.84 24.83 23.92
N ASP A 104 -5.88 25.01 23.01
CA ASP A 104 -5.41 23.95 22.10
C ASP A 104 -4.94 22.70 22.85
N ILE A 105 -4.25 22.85 23.98
CA ILE A 105 -3.75 21.71 24.76
C ILE A 105 -4.89 20.84 25.31
N ASP A 106 -6.01 21.46 25.69
CA ASP A 106 -7.15 20.74 26.26
C ASP A 106 -7.95 20.07 25.14
N MET A 107 -8.16 20.76 24.02
CA MET A 107 -8.82 20.18 22.85
C MET A 107 -7.99 19.06 22.19
N ALA A 108 -6.66 19.20 22.16
CA ALA A 108 -5.78 18.14 21.65
C ALA A 108 -5.92 16.83 22.44
N LYS A 109 -6.22 16.89 23.74
CA LYS A 109 -6.52 15.71 24.57
C LYS A 109 -7.86 15.09 24.23
N ILE A 110 -8.90 15.90 24.02
CA ILE A 110 -10.21 15.42 23.59
C ILE A 110 -10.13 14.66 22.27
N PHE A 111 -9.28 15.13 21.35
CA PHE A 111 -9.13 14.56 20.01
C PHE A 111 -7.96 13.57 19.86
N GLU A 112 -7.32 13.13 20.95
CA GLU A 112 -6.06 12.36 20.88
C GLU A 112 -6.14 11.11 20.00
N ASP A 113 -7.28 10.43 19.97
CA ASP A 113 -7.49 9.21 19.18
C ASP A 113 -7.45 9.47 17.66
N CYS A 114 -7.64 10.72 17.22
CA CYS A 114 -7.47 11.11 15.82
C CYS A 114 -6.05 10.81 15.30
N ILE A 115 -5.03 10.74 16.17
CA ILE A 115 -3.66 10.41 15.76
C ILE A 115 -3.54 9.01 15.15
N ASN A 116 -4.47 8.11 15.48
CA ASN A 116 -4.48 6.73 15.01
C ASN A 116 -5.39 6.51 13.79
N VAL A 117 -5.98 7.58 13.25
CA VAL A 117 -6.85 7.51 12.08
C VAL A 117 -6.15 8.17 10.88
N PRO A 118 -5.77 7.40 9.84
CA PRO A 118 -4.87 7.87 8.77
C PRO A 118 -5.44 9.03 7.96
N ASN A 119 -6.77 9.11 7.87
CA ASN A 119 -7.48 10.05 7.03
C ASN A 119 -8.00 11.29 7.80
N ILE A 120 -7.50 11.52 9.02
CA ILE A 120 -7.72 12.77 9.76
C ILE A 120 -6.42 13.57 9.76
N THR A 121 -6.48 14.82 9.29
CA THR A 121 -5.41 15.80 9.51
C THR A 121 -5.74 16.61 10.75
N ARG A 122 -4.73 17.01 11.51
CA ARG A 122 -4.89 17.75 12.77
C ARG A 122 -4.31 19.15 12.68
N PRO A 123 -4.74 20.11 13.53
CA PRO A 123 -4.10 21.42 13.59
C PRO A 123 -2.60 21.32 13.84
N GLU A 124 -1.86 22.26 13.28
CA GLU A 124 -0.44 22.40 13.58
C GLU A 124 -0.22 22.62 15.09
N GLY A 125 0.79 21.98 15.66
CA GLY A 125 1.09 22.05 17.09
C GLY A 125 0.27 21.13 18.00
N TRP A 126 -0.84 20.51 17.55
CA TRP A 126 -1.61 19.58 18.40
C TRP A 126 -0.89 18.24 18.62
N GLY A 127 -0.09 17.79 17.65
CA GLY A 127 0.55 16.46 17.66
C GLY A 127 1.37 16.13 18.89
N PRO A 128 2.33 16.99 19.29
CA PRO A 128 3.10 16.78 20.51
C PRO A 128 2.22 16.53 21.73
N TRP A 129 1.12 17.28 21.88
CA TRP A 129 0.19 17.13 23.00
C TRP A 129 -0.60 15.82 22.93
N MET A 130 -1.09 15.45 21.75
CA MET A 130 -1.79 14.17 21.54
C MET A 130 -0.90 12.96 21.85
N ILE A 131 0.39 13.02 21.48
CA ILE A 131 1.35 11.94 21.74
C ILE A 131 1.66 11.83 23.23
N VAL A 132 1.86 12.95 23.93
CA VAL A 132 2.17 12.96 25.37
C VAL A 132 1.04 12.33 26.16
N SER A 133 -0.22 12.69 25.87
CA SER A 133 -1.38 12.06 26.51
C SER A 133 -1.39 10.56 26.30
N PHE A 134 -1.19 10.11 25.06
CA PHE A 134 -1.10 8.69 24.71
C PHE A 134 -0.02 7.93 25.49
N GLN A 135 1.16 8.54 25.68
CA GLN A 135 2.27 7.93 26.42
C GLN A 135 2.05 7.90 27.94
N LEU A 136 1.41 8.93 28.50
CA LEU A 136 1.12 9.01 29.93
C LEU A 136 0.03 8.02 30.36
N GLU A 137 -0.90 7.68 29.48
CA GLU A 137 -1.99 6.74 29.75
C GLU A 137 -1.65 5.26 29.45
N ILE A 138 -0.41 4.95 29.02
CA ILE A 138 0.04 3.60 28.63
C ILE A 138 -0.96 2.92 27.68
N LYS A 139 -1.50 3.65 26.72
CA LYS A 139 -2.33 3.04 25.67
C LYS A 139 -1.43 2.17 24.78
N PRO A 140 -1.83 0.93 24.44
CA PRO A 140 -1.03 0.08 23.58
C PRO A 140 -0.83 0.79 22.24
N ARG A 141 0.43 0.85 21.79
CA ARG A 141 0.77 1.36 20.46
C ARG A 141 -0.13 0.66 19.45
N ARG A 142 -0.69 1.42 18.50
CA ARG A 142 -1.61 0.95 17.46
C ARG A 142 -1.36 -0.51 17.08
N GLU A 143 -2.38 -1.35 17.24
CA GLU A 143 -2.34 -2.72 16.74
C GLU A 143 -2.11 -2.65 15.23
N THR A 144 -0.89 -2.99 14.81
CA THR A 144 -0.62 -3.18 13.39
C THR A 144 -1.35 -4.44 13.00
N GLU A 145 -2.38 -4.28 12.19
CA GLU A 145 -3.16 -5.38 11.67
C GLU A 145 -2.25 -6.47 11.09
N GLU A 146 -2.48 -7.72 11.49
CA GLU A 146 -1.65 -8.83 11.06
C GLU A 146 -1.77 -9.02 9.55
N VAL A 147 -0.63 -8.95 8.87
CA VAL A 147 -0.55 -9.25 7.44
C VAL A 147 -0.71 -10.76 7.27
N PRO A 148 -1.53 -11.21 6.31
CA PRO A 148 -1.57 -12.61 5.95
C PRO A 148 -0.16 -13.17 5.74
N ARG A 149 0.11 -14.35 6.29
CA ARG A 149 1.42 -15.00 6.21
C ARG A 149 1.86 -15.21 4.76
N VAL A 150 0.90 -15.48 3.89
CA VAL A 150 1.07 -15.68 2.45
C VAL A 150 0.28 -14.61 1.71
N ILE A 151 0.91 -14.03 0.70
CA ILE A 151 0.36 -12.94 -0.08
C ILE A 151 0.28 -13.41 -1.54
N SER A 152 -0.89 -13.92 -1.92
CA SER A 152 -1.24 -14.17 -3.32
C SER A 152 -1.51 -12.87 -4.07
N ASP A 153 -1.55 -12.94 -5.40
CA ASP A 153 -1.90 -11.81 -6.26
C ASP A 153 -3.24 -11.18 -5.85
N ASP A 154 -4.25 -11.98 -5.47
CA ASP A 154 -5.56 -11.50 -5.03
C ASP A 154 -5.54 -10.86 -3.65
N ILE A 155 -4.80 -11.42 -2.70
CA ILE A 155 -4.57 -10.80 -1.39
C ILE A 155 -3.88 -9.44 -1.57
N LEU A 156 -2.87 -9.36 -2.44
CA LEU A 156 -2.15 -8.12 -2.71
C LEU A 156 -3.08 -7.04 -3.32
N LYS A 157 -3.94 -7.42 -4.28
CA LYS A 157 -4.96 -6.53 -4.86
C LYS A 157 -5.96 -6.07 -3.79
N SER A 158 -6.41 -6.96 -2.90
CA SER A 158 -7.30 -6.64 -1.77
C SER A 158 -6.65 -5.66 -0.78
N LEU A 159 -5.36 -5.86 -0.46
CA LEU A 159 -4.60 -4.93 0.37
C LEU A 159 -4.49 -3.54 -0.29
N CYS A 160 -4.24 -3.47 -1.60
CA CYS A 160 -4.21 -2.19 -2.31
C CYS A 160 -5.56 -1.45 -2.24
N LYS A 161 -6.68 -2.18 -2.39
CA LYS A 161 -8.02 -1.60 -2.24
C LYS A 161 -8.28 -1.12 -0.82
N LYS A 162 -7.90 -1.93 0.17
CA LYS A 162 -8.08 -1.62 1.60
C LYS A 162 -7.32 -0.36 2.03
N TYR A 163 -6.08 -0.22 1.58
CA TYR A 163 -5.20 0.91 1.92
C TYR A 163 -5.17 1.98 0.82
N SER A 164 -6.21 2.06 -0.03
CA SER A 164 -6.22 2.94 -1.21
C SER A 164 -5.94 4.40 -0.85
N TYR A 165 -6.60 4.92 0.19
CA TYR A 165 -6.36 6.28 0.66
C TYR A 165 -4.91 6.49 1.08
N GLN A 166 -4.34 5.60 1.89
CA GLN A 166 -2.97 5.71 2.37
C GLN A 166 -1.96 5.67 1.21
N ILE A 167 -2.20 4.81 0.21
CA ILE A 167 -1.38 4.70 -1.00
C ILE A 167 -1.42 6.02 -1.78
N GLY A 168 -2.64 6.52 -2.08
CA GLY A 168 -2.84 7.76 -2.82
C GLY A 168 -2.29 8.98 -2.09
N ALA A 169 -2.51 9.04 -0.77
CA ALA A 169 -2.02 10.10 0.10
C ALA A 169 -0.48 10.03 0.27
N GLY A 170 0.13 8.85 0.14
CA GLY A 170 1.56 8.63 0.42
C GLY A 170 1.87 8.51 1.91
N ILE A 171 0.94 7.98 2.69
CA ILE A 171 1.03 7.79 4.15
C ILE A 171 1.47 6.35 4.44
N LEU A 172 2.76 6.15 4.76
CA LEU A 172 3.32 4.81 4.94
C LEU A 172 3.14 4.23 6.35
N ASP A 173 2.99 5.08 7.38
CA ASP A 173 2.90 4.66 8.79
C ASP A 173 1.65 3.83 9.07
N PHE A 174 0.69 3.84 8.15
CA PHE A 174 -0.59 3.14 8.26
C PHE A 174 -0.71 1.90 7.40
N VAL A 175 0.37 1.52 6.73
CA VAL A 175 0.38 0.45 5.74
C VAL A 175 1.33 -0.66 6.19
N PRO A 176 0.88 -1.92 6.20
CA PRO A 176 1.75 -3.03 6.59
C PRO A 176 2.96 -3.17 5.67
N TYR A 177 4.02 -3.81 6.19
CA TYR A 177 5.20 -4.10 5.39
C TYR A 177 4.96 -5.30 4.45
N VAL A 178 4.70 -4.97 3.19
CA VAL A 178 4.63 -5.93 2.07
C VAL A 178 5.55 -5.43 0.97
N GLY A 179 6.63 -6.17 0.70
CA GLY A 179 7.58 -5.85 -0.36
C GLY A 179 7.25 -6.58 -1.65
N VAL A 180 7.42 -5.89 -2.78
CA VAL A 180 7.20 -6.46 -4.12
C VAL A 180 8.39 -6.19 -5.01
N ARG A 181 8.50 -6.97 -6.07
CA ARG A 181 9.43 -6.79 -7.19
C ARG A 181 8.64 -6.56 -8.48
N TYR A 182 9.19 -5.79 -9.40
CA TYR A 182 8.63 -5.53 -10.72
C TYR A 182 9.74 -5.39 -11.76
N VAL A 183 9.43 -5.61 -13.04
CA VAL A 183 10.40 -5.45 -14.15
C VAL A 183 10.48 -3.97 -14.52
N ILE A 184 11.69 -3.40 -14.51
CA ILE A 184 11.97 -2.07 -15.04
C ILE A 184 12.37 -2.18 -16.50
N ASP A 185 13.34 -3.05 -16.79
CA ASP A 185 13.89 -3.24 -18.13
C ASP A 185 14.61 -4.59 -18.22
N GLN A 186 15.19 -4.90 -19.38
CA GLN A 186 16.05 -6.06 -19.55
C GLN A 186 17.17 -6.03 -18.50
N ASN A 187 17.36 -7.16 -17.84
CA ASN A 187 18.36 -7.32 -16.79
C ASN A 187 18.16 -6.38 -15.57
N LYS A 188 16.94 -5.89 -15.33
CA LYS A 188 16.68 -4.92 -14.27
C LYS A 188 15.32 -5.07 -13.60
N PHE A 189 15.34 -5.41 -12.32
CA PHE A 189 14.17 -5.36 -11.45
C PHE A 189 14.16 -4.07 -10.61
N GLY A 190 12.95 -3.63 -10.25
CA GLY A 190 12.71 -2.64 -9.22
C GLY A 190 12.02 -3.25 -8.02
N TYR A 191 12.07 -2.53 -6.90
CA TYR A 191 11.46 -2.94 -5.65
C TYR A 191 10.66 -1.79 -5.04
N LYS A 192 9.49 -2.11 -4.51
CA LYS A 192 8.65 -1.16 -3.76
C LYS A 192 8.02 -1.87 -2.57
N ARG A 193 7.50 -1.09 -1.64
CA ARG A 193 6.64 -1.58 -0.56
C ARG A 193 5.21 -1.10 -0.78
N LEU A 194 4.25 -1.81 -0.18
CA LEU A 194 2.86 -1.38 -0.16
C LEU A 194 2.79 0.05 0.41
N GLY A 195 2.04 0.91 -0.28
CA GLY A 195 2.09 2.36 -0.13
C GLY A 195 2.69 3.08 -1.34
N ASP A 196 3.59 2.43 -2.09
CA ASP A 196 4.28 3.00 -3.27
C ASP A 196 3.91 2.32 -4.60
N PHE A 197 2.86 1.50 -4.61
CA PHE A 197 2.32 0.87 -5.80
C PHE A 197 0.81 0.65 -5.66
N PHE A 198 0.13 0.38 -6.77
CA PHE A 198 -1.28 0.05 -6.80
C PHE A 198 -1.65 -0.78 -8.05
N PHE A 199 -2.87 -1.30 -8.06
CA PHE A 199 -3.45 -1.95 -9.22
C PHE A 199 -4.60 -1.11 -9.78
N HIS A 200 -4.69 -1.01 -11.09
CA HIS A 200 -5.77 -0.35 -11.79
C HIS A 200 -6.10 -1.14 -13.06
N ASN A 201 -7.37 -1.55 -13.22
CA ASN A 201 -7.83 -2.38 -14.34
C ASN A 201 -6.95 -3.63 -14.61
N GLY A 202 -6.51 -4.30 -13.54
CA GLY A 202 -5.64 -5.49 -13.60
C GLY A 202 -4.18 -5.21 -13.94
N GLN A 203 -3.82 -3.97 -14.26
CA GLN A 203 -2.45 -3.52 -14.48
C GLN A 203 -1.80 -3.08 -13.17
N PHE A 204 -0.48 -3.15 -13.11
CA PHE A 204 0.30 -2.80 -11.93
C PHE A 204 1.06 -1.49 -12.16
N TYR A 205 0.94 -0.57 -11.20
CA TYR A 205 1.52 0.75 -11.27
C TYR A 205 2.43 0.99 -10.07
N VAL A 206 3.53 1.71 -10.28
CA VAL A 206 4.43 2.15 -9.21
C VAL A 206 4.53 3.66 -9.19
N TRP A 207 4.75 4.22 -8.00
CA TRP A 207 5.03 5.64 -7.82
C TRP A 207 6.54 5.91 -7.82
N ASP A 208 7.00 6.81 -8.68
CA ASP A 208 8.37 7.33 -8.70
C ASP A 208 8.42 8.85 -8.66
N THR A 209 9.55 9.41 -8.24
CA THR A 209 9.75 10.86 -8.12
C THR A 209 10.81 11.39 -9.08
N ASP A 210 11.39 10.52 -9.91
CA ASP A 210 12.39 10.86 -10.91
C ASP A 210 11.68 11.42 -12.15
N ASP A 211 12.09 12.61 -12.59
CA ASP A 211 11.46 13.37 -13.69
C ASP A 211 11.49 12.61 -15.02
N LYS A 212 12.34 11.59 -15.18
CA LYS A 212 12.34 10.73 -16.38
C LYS A 212 10.99 10.04 -16.61
N TRP A 213 10.21 9.82 -15.55
CA TRP A 213 8.91 9.15 -15.62
C TRP A 213 7.76 10.12 -15.94
N ALA A 214 8.04 11.43 -16.10
CA ALA A 214 7.00 12.42 -16.37
C ALA A 214 6.20 12.13 -17.65
N ALA A 215 6.86 11.60 -18.68
CA ALA A 215 6.21 11.25 -19.95
C ALA A 215 5.35 9.98 -19.88
N GLU A 216 5.63 9.09 -18.92
CA GLU A 216 4.92 7.83 -18.70
C GLU A 216 3.87 7.94 -17.59
N HIS A 217 3.67 9.14 -17.04
CA HIS A 217 2.73 9.34 -15.96
C HIS A 217 1.28 9.17 -16.43
N ASP A 218 0.61 8.15 -15.90
CA ASP A 218 -0.80 7.89 -16.14
C ASP A 218 -1.66 8.65 -15.12
N GLN A 219 -2.08 9.86 -15.50
CA GLN A 219 -2.94 10.71 -14.66
C GLN A 219 -4.38 10.17 -14.57
N GLU A 220 -4.87 9.48 -15.60
CA GLU A 220 -6.23 8.94 -15.65
C GLU A 220 -6.37 7.80 -14.64
N ALA A 221 -5.47 6.81 -14.69
CA ALA A 221 -5.43 5.71 -13.74
C ALA A 221 -5.34 6.20 -12.29
N VAL A 222 -4.63 7.30 -12.04
CA VAL A 222 -4.53 7.92 -10.71
C VAL A 222 -5.85 8.55 -10.28
N LEU A 223 -6.48 9.35 -11.13
CA LEU A 223 -7.75 10.01 -10.81
C LEU A 223 -8.88 9.00 -10.60
N GLU A 224 -8.93 7.94 -11.41
CA GLU A 224 -9.93 6.89 -11.28
C GLU A 224 -9.72 6.05 -10.02
N THR A 225 -8.46 5.79 -9.64
CA THR A 225 -8.16 4.97 -8.45
C THR A 225 -8.28 5.75 -7.15
N PHE A 226 -7.85 7.01 -7.12
CA PHE A 226 -7.65 7.77 -5.88
C PHE A 226 -8.36 9.13 -5.83
N GLY A 227 -9.01 9.57 -6.91
CA GLY A 227 -9.49 10.94 -7.01
C GLY A 227 -8.33 11.95 -7.02
N ASP A 228 -8.48 13.06 -6.29
CA ASP A 228 -7.46 14.12 -6.23
C ASP A 228 -6.53 14.04 -5.00
N GLU A 229 -6.58 12.94 -4.24
CA GLU A 229 -5.73 12.74 -3.05
C GLU A 229 -4.24 12.56 -3.40
N CYS A 230 -3.89 12.35 -4.67
CA CYS A 230 -2.53 12.08 -5.14
C CYS A 230 -1.68 13.32 -5.47
N PHE A 231 -2.15 14.53 -5.16
CA PHE A 231 -1.39 15.75 -5.47
C PHE A 231 0.04 15.70 -4.87
N ASN A 232 1.05 15.97 -5.71
CA ASN A 232 2.49 15.86 -5.40
C ASN A 232 3.00 14.46 -5.00
N ARG A 233 2.30 13.38 -5.37
CA ARG A 233 2.73 12.01 -5.03
C ARG A 233 3.93 11.52 -5.86
N GLY A 234 4.13 12.10 -7.04
CA GLY A 234 5.13 11.71 -8.04
C GLY A 234 4.46 11.29 -9.35
N TYR A 235 5.16 10.48 -10.13
CA TYR A 235 4.72 9.91 -11.40
C TYR A 235 4.31 8.46 -11.17
N ALA A 236 3.03 8.15 -11.41
CA ALA A 236 2.53 6.79 -11.50
C ALA A 236 2.69 6.28 -12.93
N HIS A 237 3.40 5.17 -13.12
CA HIS A 237 3.62 4.56 -14.44
C HIS A 237 3.43 3.03 -14.38
N LYS A 238 3.04 2.45 -15.51
CA LYS A 238 2.70 1.02 -15.65
C LYS A 238 3.97 0.19 -15.72
N VAL A 239 4.05 -0.88 -14.93
CA VAL A 239 5.17 -1.84 -14.96
C VAL A 239 4.70 -3.28 -14.86
N ILE A 240 5.57 -4.25 -15.16
CA ILE A 240 5.24 -5.68 -15.04
C ILE A 240 5.49 -6.12 -13.59
N PHE A 241 4.41 -6.44 -12.87
CA PHE A 241 4.50 -7.03 -11.54
C PHE A 241 5.29 -8.35 -11.58
N ALA A 242 6.30 -8.48 -10.71
CA ALA A 242 7.26 -9.57 -10.73
C ALA A 242 7.43 -10.30 -9.38
N GLY A 243 6.37 -10.29 -8.58
CA GLY A 243 6.23 -11.12 -7.39
C GLY A 243 6.33 -10.40 -6.05
N VAL A 244 5.90 -11.10 -5.01
CA VAL A 244 5.90 -10.65 -3.62
C VAL A 244 7.10 -11.24 -2.89
N ASN A 245 7.72 -10.46 -2.00
CA ASN A 245 8.75 -10.94 -1.10
C ASN A 245 8.13 -11.88 -0.05
N THR A 246 8.58 -13.14 -0.04
CA THR A 246 8.03 -14.19 0.84
C THR A 246 8.55 -14.14 2.28
N ARG A 247 9.53 -13.26 2.55
CA ARG A 247 10.35 -13.16 3.77
C ARG A 247 11.26 -14.35 4.04
N TYR A 248 11.18 -15.43 3.27
CA TYR A 248 12.16 -16.50 3.27
C TYR A 248 13.43 -16.07 2.53
N ARG A 249 14.56 -16.65 2.95
CA ARG A 249 15.87 -16.42 2.33
C ARG A 249 16.43 -17.73 1.81
N ASP A 250 16.98 -17.69 0.60
CA ASP A 250 17.64 -18.84 -0.02
C ASP A 250 18.95 -19.19 0.72
N SER A 251 19.62 -20.25 0.30
CA SER A 251 20.86 -20.73 0.93
C SER A 251 22.06 -19.77 0.79
N ARG A 252 21.94 -18.70 -0.02
CA ARG A 252 22.92 -17.59 -0.08
C ARG A 252 22.51 -16.39 0.77
N GLY A 253 21.37 -16.47 1.46
CA GLY A 253 20.83 -15.38 2.26
C GLY A 253 20.00 -14.38 1.47
N GLU A 254 19.73 -14.61 0.19
CA GLU A 254 18.95 -13.70 -0.66
C GLU A 254 17.45 -13.90 -0.44
N TYR A 255 16.67 -12.81 -0.46
CA TYR A 255 15.21 -12.94 -0.34
C TYR A 255 14.60 -13.69 -1.53
N ILE A 256 13.68 -14.60 -1.21
CA ILE A 256 12.88 -15.35 -2.18
C ILE A 256 11.61 -14.58 -2.50
N TYR A 257 11.31 -14.41 -3.79
CA TYR A 257 10.10 -13.80 -4.30
C TYR A 257 9.23 -14.84 -5.01
N THR A 258 7.91 -14.64 -5.04
CA THR A 258 7.06 -15.40 -5.97
C THR A 258 7.52 -15.15 -7.41
N GLY A 259 7.45 -16.18 -8.26
CA GLY A 259 7.99 -16.18 -9.62
C GLY A 259 9.50 -16.45 -9.70
N ASP A 260 10.21 -16.59 -8.58
CA ASP A 260 11.59 -17.09 -8.59
C ASP A 260 11.62 -18.56 -9.00
N VAL A 261 12.56 -18.90 -9.88
CA VAL A 261 12.94 -20.28 -10.18
C VAL A 261 14.08 -20.65 -9.23
N ILE A 262 13.85 -21.68 -8.44
CA ILE A 262 14.71 -22.12 -7.35
C ILE A 262 15.20 -23.53 -7.67
N GLY A 263 16.52 -23.72 -7.60
CA GLY A 263 17.11 -25.05 -7.56
C GLY A 263 16.94 -25.62 -6.17
N VAL A 264 16.01 -26.57 -6.01
CA VAL A 264 15.75 -27.28 -4.75
C VAL A 264 16.51 -28.60 -4.78
N LYS A 265 17.45 -28.76 -3.85
CA LYS A 265 18.22 -29.99 -3.66
C LYS A 265 17.80 -30.65 -2.35
N GLU A 266 17.00 -31.71 -2.48
CA GLU A 266 16.61 -32.55 -1.36
C GLU A 266 17.79 -33.36 -0.82
N ASN A 267 17.67 -33.81 0.42
CA ASN A 267 18.69 -34.63 1.06
C ASN A 267 18.86 -35.96 0.30
N GLY A 268 20.09 -36.28 -0.10
CA GLY A 268 20.40 -37.49 -0.86
C GLY A 268 20.31 -37.34 -2.39
N MET A 269 19.80 -36.21 -2.92
CA MET A 269 19.83 -35.95 -4.35
C MET A 269 21.21 -35.46 -4.81
N SER A 270 21.66 -35.95 -5.97
CA SER A 270 22.94 -35.52 -6.58
C SER A 270 22.84 -34.13 -7.21
N LYS A 271 21.69 -33.81 -7.83
CA LYS A 271 21.42 -32.55 -8.55
C LYS A 271 20.14 -31.87 -8.03
N PRO A 272 20.08 -30.53 -8.05
CA PRO A 272 18.85 -29.80 -7.73
C PRO A 272 17.81 -29.93 -8.84
N THR A 273 16.54 -29.89 -8.46
CA THR A 273 15.40 -29.74 -9.37
C THR A 273 15.02 -28.25 -9.43
N CYS A 274 14.96 -27.67 -10.64
CA CYS A 274 14.56 -26.27 -10.82
C CYS A 274 13.04 -26.15 -10.85
N MET A 275 12.47 -25.39 -9.91
CA MET A 275 11.02 -25.20 -9.78
C MET A 275 10.71 -23.72 -9.54
N ALA A 276 9.66 -23.22 -10.18
CA ALA A 276 9.14 -21.88 -9.97
C ALA A 276 8.22 -21.84 -8.76
N LEU A 277 8.46 -20.87 -7.87
CA LEU A 277 7.64 -20.63 -6.70
C LEU A 277 6.40 -19.81 -7.06
N GLY A 278 5.22 -20.30 -6.71
CA GLY A 278 3.97 -19.56 -6.82
C GLY A 278 3.22 -19.50 -5.49
N THR A 279 1.96 -19.10 -5.56
CA THR A 279 0.99 -19.30 -4.48
C THR A 279 -0.08 -20.27 -4.94
N PHE A 280 -0.59 -21.08 -4.02
CA PHE A 280 -1.73 -21.96 -4.28
C PHE A 280 -2.67 -22.01 -3.09
N LYS A 281 -3.96 -22.14 -3.38
CA LYS A 281 -5.00 -22.29 -2.38
C LYS A 281 -5.73 -23.61 -2.58
N TRP A 282 -5.57 -24.52 -1.63
CA TRP A 282 -6.41 -25.72 -1.56
C TRP A 282 -7.80 -25.36 -1.04
N SER A 283 -8.84 -26.03 -1.55
CA SER A 283 -10.20 -25.83 -1.05
C SER A 283 -10.26 -26.03 0.47
N GLY A 284 -10.81 -25.05 1.18
CA GLY A 284 -10.93 -25.08 2.65
C GLY A 284 -9.62 -24.86 3.43
N LYS A 285 -8.52 -24.47 2.77
CA LYS A 285 -7.24 -24.16 3.42
C LYS A 285 -6.79 -22.73 3.14
N GLU A 286 -5.84 -22.24 3.95
CA GLU A 286 -5.13 -20.99 3.72
C GLU A 286 -4.20 -21.09 2.49
N ASP A 287 -3.87 -19.93 1.93
CA ASP A 287 -2.92 -19.82 0.81
C ASP A 287 -1.52 -20.25 1.28
N GLU A 288 -0.78 -20.93 0.41
CA GLU A 288 0.60 -21.36 0.68
C GLU A 288 1.56 -20.91 -0.44
N TYR A 289 2.80 -20.54 -0.05
CA TYR A 289 3.89 -20.41 -1.01
C TYR A 289 4.37 -21.80 -1.39
N THR A 290 4.24 -22.18 -2.65
CA THR A 290 4.41 -23.58 -3.06
C THR A 290 4.99 -23.74 -4.45
N PHE A 291 5.71 -24.84 -4.63
CA PHE A 291 6.09 -25.37 -5.93
C PHE A 291 4.99 -26.33 -6.37
N MET A 292 4.20 -25.92 -7.36
CA MET A 292 3.12 -26.76 -7.89
C MET A 292 3.68 -27.79 -8.86
N LEU A 293 3.38 -29.07 -8.63
CA LEU A 293 3.84 -30.20 -9.42
C LEU A 293 2.65 -31.01 -9.94
N ASP A 294 2.92 -31.92 -10.86
CA ASP A 294 1.90 -32.58 -11.70
C ASP A 294 0.87 -33.37 -10.86
N ASN A 295 1.27 -33.92 -9.71
CA ASN A 295 0.41 -34.72 -8.83
C ASN A 295 0.45 -34.33 -7.34
N HIS A 296 1.24 -33.31 -6.97
CA HIS A 296 1.36 -32.83 -5.60
C HIS A 296 1.88 -31.40 -5.54
N THR A 297 1.97 -30.84 -4.33
CA THR A 297 2.61 -29.56 -4.07
C THR A 297 3.77 -29.75 -3.11
N LEU A 298 4.84 -28.99 -3.31
CA LEU A 298 5.95 -28.89 -2.35
C LEU A 298 5.94 -27.50 -1.74
N ASP A 299 5.49 -27.40 -0.49
CA ASP A 299 5.36 -26.12 0.19
C ASP A 299 6.73 -25.59 0.60
N LEU A 300 6.94 -24.27 0.42
CA LEU A 300 8.20 -23.62 0.73
C LEU A 300 8.56 -23.78 2.21
N LYS A 301 7.57 -23.63 3.10
CA LYS A 301 7.76 -23.80 4.55
C LYS A 301 8.27 -25.21 4.91
N ASP A 302 7.87 -26.23 4.16
CA ASP A 302 8.24 -27.61 4.42
C ASP A 302 9.65 -27.90 3.90
N CYS A 303 10.07 -27.26 2.79
CA CYS A 303 11.46 -27.28 2.33
C CYS A 303 12.42 -26.73 3.40
N PHE A 304 12.06 -25.62 4.05
CA PHE A 304 12.83 -25.06 5.16
C PHE A 304 12.84 -25.98 6.38
N ARG A 305 11.69 -26.59 6.74
CA ARG A 305 11.60 -27.55 7.85
C ARG A 305 12.53 -28.75 7.62
N GLN A 306 12.62 -29.23 6.38
CA GLN A 306 13.46 -30.35 5.98
C GLN A 306 14.92 -29.96 5.67
N LYS A 307 15.26 -28.66 5.79
CA LYS A 307 16.59 -28.11 5.53
C LYS A 307 17.13 -28.40 4.13
N PHE A 308 16.25 -28.38 3.12
CA PHE A 308 16.69 -28.51 1.73
C PHE A 308 17.59 -27.35 1.32
N ASN A 309 18.60 -27.63 0.50
CA ASN A 309 19.42 -26.57 -0.08
C ASN A 309 18.65 -25.95 -1.25
N MET A 310 18.36 -24.66 -1.13
CA MET A 310 17.54 -23.90 -2.07
C MET A 310 18.32 -22.70 -2.56
N THR A 311 18.59 -22.62 -3.85
CA THR A 311 19.32 -21.48 -4.44
C THR A 311 18.52 -20.90 -5.58
N ARG A 312 18.30 -19.58 -5.60
CA ARG A 312 17.66 -18.92 -6.75
C ARG A 312 18.54 -19.06 -7.99
N VAL A 313 17.98 -19.65 -9.05
CA VAL A 313 18.67 -19.81 -10.35
C VAL A 313 18.19 -18.81 -11.39
N GLY A 314 16.96 -18.30 -11.25
CA GLY A 314 16.31 -17.49 -12.28
C GLY A 314 14.93 -17.00 -11.86
N THR A 315 14.14 -16.56 -12.83
CA THR A 315 12.72 -16.23 -12.63
C THR A 315 11.88 -16.67 -13.83
N VAL A 316 10.55 -16.62 -13.69
CA VAL A 316 9.58 -16.86 -14.78
C VAL A 316 9.36 -15.64 -15.69
N PHE A 317 10.22 -14.63 -15.60
CA PHE A 317 10.11 -13.36 -16.33
C PHE A 317 11.07 -13.30 -17.54
N PHE A 318 11.00 -14.30 -18.40
CA PHE A 318 11.67 -14.35 -19.71
C PHE A 318 10.63 -14.31 -20.84
N ARG A 319 11.07 -13.97 -22.06
CA ARG A 319 10.19 -13.76 -23.23
C ARG A 319 9.04 -12.79 -22.92
N LEU A 320 9.35 -11.73 -22.18
CA LEU A 320 8.36 -10.72 -21.82
C LEU A 320 7.98 -9.87 -23.04
N ASP A 321 6.75 -9.39 -23.02
CA ASP A 321 6.22 -8.41 -23.96
C ASP A 321 5.67 -7.24 -23.12
N LYS A 322 6.08 -6.01 -23.45
CA LYS A 322 5.68 -4.78 -22.75
C LYS A 322 4.20 -4.47 -22.95
N ASP A 323 3.64 -4.93 -24.06
CA ASP A 323 2.28 -4.64 -24.50
C ASP A 323 1.30 -5.79 -24.19
N ALA A 324 1.82 -6.95 -23.77
CA ALA A 324 0.98 -8.08 -23.40
C ALA A 324 0.13 -7.80 -22.15
N PRO A 325 -1.06 -8.43 -22.04
CA PRO A 325 -1.86 -8.37 -20.84
C PRO A 325 -1.10 -8.85 -19.60
N SER A 326 -1.44 -8.27 -18.44
CA SER A 326 -0.89 -8.72 -17.16
C SER A 326 -1.25 -10.19 -16.92
N VAL A 327 -0.27 -10.97 -16.45
CA VAL A 327 -0.45 -12.38 -16.11
C VAL A 327 -0.01 -12.57 -14.67
N ASP A 328 -0.89 -13.12 -13.84
CA ASP A 328 -0.62 -13.38 -12.42
C ASP A 328 0.64 -14.24 -12.25
N VAL A 329 1.40 -13.95 -11.21
CA VAL A 329 2.71 -14.59 -10.97
C VAL A 329 2.53 -16.08 -10.67
N ALA A 330 1.47 -16.44 -9.95
CA ALA A 330 1.10 -17.83 -9.70
C ALA A 330 0.88 -18.62 -11.00
N ARG A 331 0.24 -18.02 -12.00
CA ARG A 331 0.01 -18.66 -13.31
C ARG A 331 1.32 -18.85 -14.07
N ARG A 332 2.21 -17.84 -14.09
CA ARG A 332 3.55 -17.97 -14.70
C ARG A 332 4.36 -19.09 -14.05
N ALA A 333 4.35 -19.17 -12.72
CA ALA A 333 5.02 -20.23 -11.97
C ALA A 333 4.45 -21.61 -12.29
N HIS A 334 3.12 -21.75 -12.33
CA HIS A 334 2.47 -22.99 -12.71
C HIS A 334 2.86 -23.44 -14.12
N SER A 335 2.76 -22.56 -15.12
CA SER A 335 3.14 -22.87 -16.50
C SER A 335 4.61 -23.29 -16.63
N PHE A 336 5.52 -22.61 -15.91
CA PHE A 336 6.92 -23.03 -15.87
C PHE A 336 7.07 -24.43 -15.30
N ASN A 337 6.42 -24.73 -14.18
CA ASN A 337 6.55 -26.04 -13.56
C ASN A 337 6.00 -27.16 -14.45
N MET A 338 4.88 -26.96 -15.13
CA MET A 338 4.31 -27.99 -16.02
C MET A 338 5.19 -28.29 -17.24
N ALA A 339 6.00 -27.33 -17.69
CA ALA A 339 6.87 -27.48 -18.86
C ALA A 339 8.37 -27.66 -18.50
N ARG A 340 8.72 -27.71 -17.21
CA ARG A 340 10.12 -27.63 -16.72
C ARG A 340 11.07 -28.72 -17.23
N SER A 341 10.54 -29.82 -17.78
CA SER A 341 11.32 -30.89 -18.41
C SER A 341 11.95 -30.46 -19.74
N GLU A 342 11.50 -29.35 -20.33
CA GLU A 342 12.13 -28.75 -21.49
C GLU A 342 13.42 -28.02 -21.08
N GLU A 343 14.59 -28.55 -21.45
CA GLU A 343 15.92 -28.00 -21.09
C GLU A 343 16.05 -26.49 -21.42
N ASN A 344 15.31 -26.03 -22.42
CA ASN A 344 15.32 -24.65 -22.89
C ASN A 344 14.73 -23.67 -21.87
N LEU A 345 13.71 -24.06 -21.09
CA LEU A 345 13.03 -23.15 -20.16
C LEU A 345 13.88 -22.83 -18.95
N VAL A 346 14.58 -23.82 -18.41
CA VAL A 346 15.52 -23.60 -17.30
C VAL A 346 16.61 -22.63 -17.74
N LEU A 347 17.16 -22.80 -18.95
CA LEU A 347 18.16 -21.87 -19.49
C LEU A 347 17.61 -20.44 -19.63
N MET A 348 16.41 -20.27 -20.19
CA MET A 348 15.84 -18.91 -20.33
C MET A 348 15.62 -18.23 -18.97
N SER A 349 15.22 -18.99 -17.95
CA SER A 349 14.99 -18.46 -16.61
C SER A 349 16.24 -17.85 -15.97
N THR A 350 17.45 -18.30 -16.32
CA THR A 350 18.70 -17.79 -15.75
C THR A 350 19.08 -16.40 -16.25
N TYR A 351 18.48 -15.95 -17.35
CA TYR A 351 18.69 -14.64 -17.95
C TYR A 351 17.41 -13.79 -17.82
N THR A 352 17.04 -13.42 -16.60
CA THR A 352 15.78 -12.73 -16.33
C THR A 352 15.91 -11.52 -15.40
N PRO A 353 15.19 -10.40 -15.65
CA PRO A 353 14.09 -10.31 -16.59
C PRO A 353 14.56 -10.06 -18.03
N ASN A 354 13.87 -10.64 -19.02
CA ASN A 354 14.26 -10.52 -20.43
C ASN A 354 13.05 -10.50 -21.38
N PHE A 355 13.14 -9.67 -22.42
CA PHE A 355 12.16 -9.44 -23.47
C PHE A 355 12.47 -10.20 -24.78
N ASP A 356 13.66 -10.80 -24.90
CA ASP A 356 14.03 -11.62 -26.05
C ASP A 356 13.05 -12.78 -26.23
N GLN A 357 12.42 -12.86 -27.40
CA GLN A 357 11.42 -13.90 -27.72
C GLN A 357 12.07 -15.21 -28.21
N GLU A 358 13.18 -15.08 -28.92
CA GLU A 358 13.85 -16.21 -29.58
C GLU A 358 14.84 -16.91 -28.65
N TYR A 359 14.77 -18.25 -28.60
CA TYR A 359 15.62 -19.10 -27.76
C TYR A 359 17.12 -18.91 -28.02
N TRP A 360 17.52 -18.69 -29.28
CA TRP A 360 18.93 -18.64 -29.66
C TRP A 360 19.68 -17.48 -29.00
N HIS A 361 19.02 -16.38 -28.63
CA HIS A 361 19.64 -15.27 -27.88
C HIS A 361 20.14 -15.75 -26.50
N TYR A 362 19.35 -16.57 -25.81
CA TYR A 362 19.71 -17.13 -24.50
C TYR A 362 20.87 -18.14 -24.62
N LEU A 363 20.88 -18.93 -25.69
CA LEU A 363 21.98 -19.83 -25.98
C LEU A 363 23.28 -19.06 -26.26
N ALA A 364 23.20 -17.96 -27.01
CA ALA A 364 24.35 -17.10 -27.25
C ALA A 364 24.90 -16.51 -25.94
N LEU A 365 24.04 -15.99 -25.05
CA LEU A 365 24.44 -15.50 -23.74
C LEU A 365 25.15 -16.57 -22.90
N LYS A 366 24.67 -17.81 -22.95
CA LYS A 366 25.31 -18.97 -22.29
C LYS A 366 26.70 -19.24 -22.84
N ILE A 367 26.84 -19.27 -24.17
CA ILE A 367 28.12 -19.53 -24.84
C ILE A 367 29.13 -18.43 -24.52
N LEU A 368 28.68 -17.19 -24.42
CA LEU A 368 29.50 -16.03 -24.07
C LEU A 368 29.86 -15.96 -22.57
N GLY A 369 29.34 -16.85 -21.73
CA GLY A 369 29.59 -16.84 -20.28
C GLY A 369 28.98 -15.64 -19.58
N ALA A 370 27.91 -15.05 -20.13
CA ALA A 370 27.23 -13.95 -19.49
C ALA A 370 26.57 -14.43 -18.18
N GLU A 371 26.76 -13.67 -17.10
CA GLU A 371 26.10 -13.90 -15.82
C GLU A 371 25.14 -12.77 -15.48
N TYR A 372 24.00 -13.13 -14.89
CA TYR A 372 23.03 -12.16 -14.40
C TYR A 372 23.47 -11.60 -13.03
N ASN A 373 23.52 -10.28 -12.92
CA ASN A 373 23.82 -9.60 -11.66
C ASN A 373 22.51 -9.20 -10.96
N TRP A 374 22.17 -9.92 -9.90
CA TRP A 374 20.96 -9.69 -9.10
C TRP A 374 20.95 -8.41 -8.28
N ASN A 375 22.08 -7.71 -8.18
CA ASN A 375 22.26 -6.52 -7.34
C ASN A 375 22.37 -5.22 -8.15
N LYS A 376 21.92 -5.21 -9.42
CA LYS A 376 21.96 -4.04 -10.31
C LYS A 376 20.88 -3.00 -10.05
#